data_AF-A0A1F9NCU8-F1
#
_entry.id   AF-A0A1F9NCU8-F1
#
_cell.length_a   1.000
_cell.length_b   1.000
_cell.length_c   1.000
_cell.angle_alpha   90.00
_cell.angle_beta   90.00
_cell.angle_gamma   90.00
#
_symmetry.space_group_name_H-M   'P 1'
#
loop_
_entity.id
_entity.type
_entity.pdbx_description
1 polymer ?
#
loop_
_entity_poly.entity_id
_entity_poly.type
_entity_poly.pdbx_seq_one_letter_code
_entity_poly.pdbx_strand_id
1 'polypeptide(L)'
;MATKIVIIGGGPGGYVAALRSAALGGKVTLIEKENLGGTCLNRGCIPSKIMKHSADIFQKFCDAGKFGIKVHGEVLPDMTALMEKKNKILETQRKGIASLLQASHVTVENGLGKIKAPGTVEVVFNDGNIKTIEYDKLILATGTEPLNVKNFPFDHDLVLSSDDILQLNEIPKSMVIVGGGVIGCEFACIFSAMGTDVTVVEAMSRLLPLPSVDEDLSKLLLKEMKKRKITVLCDTVVKSSEFKGDLLSINLGLSSFTDNPAPKKLKIDMIQAQKMAVCIGRKALSKGLGLEAIDLKASPQGWIEVDNGMETLRKGVFAIGDILGPQKVMLAHVASHEGIIAAENAMGKNSVMNYDVIPGAVFTMPEIGTVGLSESEALKKGIDIESFTVNFRTLGKAQAIEELAGLAKMIIEKTSGKIIGVHLMGAHATDLIAEATLAVQKGMTADDIAHTIHAHPTLAEIMGELSLKASGKAIHG
;
A
#
# COMPACT_ATOMS: atom_id res chain seq x y z
N MET A 1 3.51 -23.94 32.03
CA MET A 1 4.06 -22.56 32.02
C MET A 1 3.50 -21.85 30.80
N ALA A 2 3.31 -20.53 30.85
CA ALA A 2 2.88 -19.77 29.66
C ALA A 2 3.95 -19.86 28.57
N THR A 3 3.53 -20.10 27.32
CA THR A 3 4.41 -20.15 26.15
C THR A 3 5.13 -18.82 25.98
N LYS A 4 6.47 -18.85 25.95
CA LYS A 4 7.32 -17.68 25.68
C LYS A 4 7.32 -17.39 24.18
N ILE A 5 6.82 -16.23 23.78
CA ILE A 5 6.79 -15.81 22.38
C ILE A 5 7.65 -14.56 22.21
N VAL A 6 8.61 -14.63 21.30
CA VAL A 6 9.38 -13.47 20.86
C VAL A 6 8.95 -13.06 19.47
N ILE A 7 8.78 -11.76 19.26
CA ILE A 7 8.45 -11.16 17.98
C ILE A 7 9.52 -10.13 17.63
N ILE A 8 10.10 -10.23 16.43
CA ILE A 8 11.09 -9.26 15.96
C ILE A 8 10.46 -8.37 14.87
N GLY A 9 10.31 -7.08 15.19
CA GLY A 9 9.68 -6.06 14.36
C GLY A 9 8.33 -5.61 14.91
N GLY A 10 8.17 -4.33 15.18
CA GLY A 10 6.98 -3.68 15.76
C GLY A 10 6.05 -3.04 14.73
N GLY A 11 6.10 -3.48 13.47
CA GLY A 11 5.17 -3.06 12.41
C GLY A 11 3.75 -3.62 12.56
N PRO A 12 2.82 -3.32 11.62
CA PRO A 12 1.43 -3.76 11.66
C PRO A 12 1.23 -5.25 11.90
N GLY A 13 2.07 -6.11 11.30
CA GLY A 13 2.03 -7.54 11.59
C GLY A 13 2.52 -7.88 12.99
N GLY A 14 3.68 -7.34 13.38
CA GLY A 14 4.34 -7.68 14.63
C GLY A 14 3.61 -7.23 15.89
N TYR A 15 3.17 -5.96 15.97
CA TYR A 15 2.46 -5.52 17.18
C TYR A 15 1.07 -6.17 17.29
N VAL A 16 0.40 -6.47 16.16
CA VAL A 16 -0.88 -7.22 16.18
C VAL A 16 -0.66 -8.66 16.62
N ALA A 17 0.39 -9.33 16.12
CA ALA A 17 0.78 -10.66 16.59
C ALA A 17 1.09 -10.66 18.09
N ALA A 18 1.73 -9.60 18.61
CA ALA A 18 2.05 -9.47 20.02
C ALA A 18 0.78 -9.36 20.88
N LEU A 19 -0.14 -8.48 20.51
CA LEU A 19 -1.43 -8.32 21.18
C LEU A 19 -2.24 -9.60 21.13
N ARG A 20 -2.30 -10.28 19.97
CA ARG A 20 -3.03 -11.54 19.82
C ARG A 20 -2.41 -12.66 20.65
N SER A 21 -1.09 -12.78 20.66
CA SER A 21 -0.36 -13.77 21.46
C SER A 21 -0.61 -13.57 22.96
N ALA A 22 -0.58 -12.32 23.43
CA ALA A 22 -0.87 -11.98 24.82
C ALA A 22 -2.32 -12.29 25.19
N ALA A 23 -3.28 -11.95 24.31
CA ALA A 23 -4.70 -12.26 24.52
C ALA A 23 -5.00 -13.77 24.58
N LEU A 24 -4.13 -14.62 24.01
CA LEU A 24 -4.21 -16.08 24.09
C LEU A 24 -3.47 -16.66 25.30
N GLY A 25 -2.89 -15.82 26.17
CA GLY A 25 -2.19 -16.22 27.39
C GLY A 25 -0.69 -16.47 27.23
N GLY A 26 -0.09 -16.04 26.11
CA GLY A 26 1.35 -16.12 25.90
C GLY A 26 2.14 -15.11 26.74
N LYS A 27 3.38 -15.45 27.11
CA LYS A 27 4.34 -14.51 27.69
C LYS A 27 5.13 -13.88 26.54
N VAL A 28 4.80 -12.64 26.20
CA VAL A 28 5.25 -12.02 24.95
C VAL A 28 6.36 -10.99 25.16
N THR A 29 7.38 -11.06 24.33
CA THR A 29 8.39 -10.01 24.15
C THR A 29 8.38 -9.54 22.69
N LEU A 30 8.19 -8.24 22.48
CA LEU A 30 8.28 -7.59 21.17
C LEU A 30 9.59 -6.80 21.12
N ILE A 31 10.40 -7.01 20.08
CA ILE A 31 11.67 -6.32 19.85
C ILE A 31 11.49 -5.38 18.66
N GLU A 32 11.74 -4.08 18.86
CA GLU A 32 11.67 -3.05 17.82
C GLU A 32 12.93 -2.19 17.90
N LYS A 33 13.61 -1.98 16.77
CA LYS A 33 14.88 -1.23 16.73
C LYS A 33 14.70 0.28 16.62
N GLU A 34 13.53 0.73 16.19
CA GLU A 34 13.21 2.14 15.97
C GLU A 34 11.90 2.53 16.68
N ASN A 35 10.83 2.81 15.92
CA ASN A 35 9.55 3.26 16.44
C ASN A 35 8.48 2.18 16.21
N LEU A 36 7.67 1.93 17.25
CA LEU A 36 6.48 1.10 17.12
C LEU A 36 5.56 1.58 16.00
N GLY A 37 4.84 0.63 15.39
CA GLY A 37 4.03 0.84 14.20
C GLY A 37 4.78 0.65 12.87
N GLY A 38 6.11 0.47 12.91
CA GLY A 38 6.95 0.14 11.76
C GLY A 38 6.80 1.11 10.58
N THR A 39 7.05 0.64 9.35
CA THR A 39 6.97 1.48 8.15
C THR A 39 5.60 2.13 7.97
N CYS A 40 4.50 1.39 8.13
CA CYS A 40 3.16 1.90 7.82
C CYS A 40 2.78 3.12 8.66
N LEU A 41 3.08 3.12 9.96
CA LEU A 41 2.85 4.28 10.81
C LEU A 41 3.91 5.37 10.56
N ASN A 42 5.18 5.02 10.50
CA ASN A 42 6.24 6.02 10.62
C ASN A 42 6.69 6.64 9.29
N ARG A 43 6.67 5.86 8.20
CA ARG A 43 7.26 6.21 6.90
C ARG A 43 6.46 5.62 5.72
N GLY A 44 5.14 5.55 5.84
CA GLY A 44 4.30 4.87 4.85
C GLY A 44 2.86 5.36 4.85
N CYS A 45 1.93 4.47 5.22
CA CYS A 45 0.49 4.68 5.15
C CYS A 45 0.04 5.97 5.84
N ILE A 46 0.31 6.14 7.13
CA ILE A 46 -0.25 7.26 7.90
C ILE A 46 0.29 8.62 7.42
N PRO A 47 1.61 8.81 7.24
CA PRO A 47 2.18 10.03 6.68
C PRO A 47 1.60 10.41 5.32
N SER A 48 1.57 9.46 4.38
CA SER A 48 1.07 9.70 3.02
C SER A 48 -0.41 10.09 3.03
N LYS A 49 -1.23 9.47 3.90
CA LYS A 49 -2.67 9.78 3.99
C LYS A 49 -2.93 11.13 4.63
N ILE A 50 -2.10 11.56 5.58
CA ILE A 50 -2.14 12.93 6.12
C ILE A 50 -1.82 13.95 5.01
N MET A 51 -0.78 13.70 4.21
CA MET A 51 -0.41 14.59 3.10
C MET A 51 -1.48 14.62 2.00
N LYS A 52 -2.01 13.45 1.61
CA LYS A 52 -3.11 13.31 0.65
C LYS A 52 -4.33 14.09 1.07
N HIS A 53 -4.75 13.95 2.33
CA HIS A 53 -5.90 14.67 2.84
C HIS A 53 -5.70 16.19 2.83
N SER A 54 -4.51 16.67 3.20
CA SER A 54 -4.19 18.10 3.11
C SER A 54 -4.17 18.60 1.66
N ALA A 55 -3.66 17.79 0.72
CA ALA A 55 -3.68 18.10 -0.71
C ALA A 55 -5.10 18.13 -1.29
N ASP A 56 -6.00 17.23 -0.86
CA ASP A 56 -7.42 17.25 -1.24
C ASP A 56 -8.10 18.54 -0.75
N ILE A 57 -7.87 18.92 0.51
CA ILE A 57 -8.43 20.15 1.08
C ILE A 57 -7.90 21.38 0.34
N PHE A 58 -6.60 21.42 0.07
CA PHE A 58 -5.98 22.51 -0.67
C PHE A 58 -6.63 22.69 -2.05
N GLN A 59 -6.83 21.59 -2.79
CA GLN A 59 -7.52 21.63 -4.08
C GLN A 59 -8.97 22.12 -3.96
N LYS A 60 -9.70 21.73 -2.91
CA LYS A 60 -11.06 22.25 -2.64
C LYS A 60 -11.07 23.76 -2.40
N PHE A 61 -10.04 24.31 -1.74
CA PHE A 61 -9.89 25.76 -1.60
C PHE A 61 -9.56 26.45 -2.93
N CYS A 62 -8.67 25.87 -3.75
CA CYS A 62 -8.39 26.38 -5.09
C CYS A 62 -9.64 26.39 -5.98
N ASP A 63 -10.50 25.39 -5.82
CA ASP A 63 -11.77 25.24 -6.54
C ASP A 63 -12.98 25.86 -5.82
N ALA A 64 -12.78 26.61 -4.73
CA ALA A 64 -13.86 27.13 -3.87
C ALA A 64 -14.96 27.88 -4.63
N GLY A 65 -14.61 28.56 -5.72
CA GLY A 65 -15.55 29.26 -6.58
C GLY A 65 -16.61 28.36 -7.22
N LYS A 66 -16.29 27.10 -7.51
CA LYS A 66 -17.25 26.10 -8.02
C LYS A 66 -18.34 25.78 -7.00
N PHE A 67 -17.97 25.79 -5.72
CA PHE A 67 -18.87 25.59 -4.59
C PHE A 67 -19.62 26.86 -4.15
N GLY A 68 -19.54 27.95 -4.93
CA GLY A 68 -20.16 29.22 -4.57
C GLY A 68 -19.48 29.96 -3.42
N ILE A 69 -18.24 29.60 -3.07
CA ILE A 69 -17.48 30.20 -1.98
C ILE A 69 -16.48 31.20 -2.56
N LYS A 70 -16.48 32.43 -2.03
CA LYS A 70 -15.48 33.45 -2.36
C LYS A 70 -14.36 33.44 -1.32
N VAL A 71 -13.13 33.26 -1.78
CA VAL A 71 -11.93 33.33 -0.94
C VAL A 71 -11.24 34.67 -1.22
N HIS A 72 -10.87 35.40 -0.16
CA HIS A 72 -10.10 36.63 -0.25
C HIS A 72 -8.66 36.36 0.16
N GLY A 73 -7.70 36.63 -0.74
CA GLY A 73 -6.27 36.35 -0.56
C GLY A 73 -5.79 35.11 -1.31
N GLU A 74 -4.49 34.84 -1.21
CA GLU A 74 -3.86 33.64 -1.79
C GLU A 74 -3.96 32.47 -0.82
N VAL A 75 -4.31 31.29 -1.33
CA VAL A 75 -4.25 30.04 -0.57
C VAL A 75 -2.97 29.33 -0.97
N LEU A 76 -2.06 29.18 -0.02
CA LEU A 76 -0.77 28.53 -0.22
C LEU A 76 -0.63 27.31 0.69
N PRO A 77 -0.03 26.22 0.19
CA PRO A 77 0.31 25.09 1.04
C PRO A 77 1.51 25.43 1.93
N ASP A 78 1.40 25.12 3.23
CA ASP A 78 2.48 25.24 4.20
C ASP A 78 3.01 23.85 4.57
N MET A 79 4.15 23.49 3.97
CA MET A 79 4.75 22.17 4.15
C MET A 79 5.34 21.99 5.56
N THR A 80 5.87 23.05 6.17
CA THR A 80 6.40 23.02 7.55
C THR A 80 5.27 22.71 8.53
N ALA A 81 4.17 23.47 8.47
CA ALA A 81 3.01 23.22 9.33
C ALA A 81 2.38 21.83 9.08
N LEU A 82 2.39 21.37 7.83
CA LEU A 82 1.94 20.01 7.49
C LEU A 82 2.84 18.93 8.14
N MET A 83 4.15 19.09 8.09
CA MET A 83 5.10 18.18 8.73
C MET A 83 4.93 18.18 10.26
N GLU A 84 4.71 19.33 10.88
CA GLU A 84 4.42 19.43 12.32
C GLU A 84 3.14 18.67 12.70
N LYS A 85 2.04 18.91 11.96
CA LYS A 85 0.77 18.19 12.14
C LYS A 85 0.96 16.69 11.98
N LYS A 86 1.68 16.27 10.93
CA LYS A 86 2.01 14.87 10.68
C LYS A 86 2.72 14.27 11.89
N ASN A 87 3.81 14.88 12.33
CA ASN A 87 4.63 14.39 13.45
C ASN A 87 3.83 14.27 14.76
N LYS A 88 2.94 15.22 15.04
CA LYS A 88 2.03 15.15 16.21
C LYS A 88 1.09 13.94 16.15
N ILE A 89 0.54 13.64 14.97
CA ILE A 89 -0.34 12.47 14.78
C ILE A 89 0.46 11.18 14.94
N LEU A 90 1.67 11.10 14.35
CA LEU A 90 2.53 9.92 14.48
C LEU A 90 2.88 9.65 15.94
N GLU A 91 3.26 10.69 16.69
CA GLU A 91 3.59 10.57 18.11
C GLU A 91 2.41 10.09 18.95
N THR A 92 1.21 10.61 18.66
CA THR A 92 -0.03 10.16 19.33
C THR A 92 -0.29 8.68 19.08
N GLN A 93 -0.15 8.23 17.83
CA GLN A 93 -0.38 6.82 17.48
C GLN A 93 0.69 5.89 18.05
N ARG A 94 1.98 6.30 18.06
CA ARG A 94 3.06 5.53 18.73
C ARG A 94 2.74 5.31 20.21
N LYS A 95 2.34 6.37 20.92
CA LYS A 95 1.92 6.29 22.33
C LYS A 95 0.70 5.38 22.50
N GLY A 96 -0.26 5.43 21.57
CA GLY A 96 -1.41 4.53 21.55
C GLY A 96 -1.00 3.07 21.46
N ILE A 97 -0.12 2.72 20.51
CA ILE A 97 0.40 1.34 20.36
C ILE A 97 1.16 0.91 21.62
N ALA A 98 2.05 1.77 22.14
CA ALA A 98 2.79 1.48 23.36
C ALA A 98 1.85 1.21 24.56
N SER A 99 0.80 2.02 24.70
CA SER A 99 -0.22 1.86 25.75
C SER A 99 -0.99 0.55 25.61
N LEU A 100 -1.37 0.15 24.38
CA LEU A 100 -2.04 -1.13 24.12
C LEU A 100 -1.16 -2.33 24.47
N LEU A 101 0.12 -2.28 24.11
CA LEU A 101 1.09 -3.34 24.42
C LEU A 101 1.33 -3.44 25.94
N GLN A 102 1.48 -2.30 26.62
CA GLN A 102 1.61 -2.26 28.08
C GLN A 102 0.37 -2.81 28.79
N ALA A 103 -0.83 -2.39 28.37
CA ALA A 103 -2.09 -2.88 28.92
C ALA A 103 -2.28 -4.39 28.70
N SER A 104 -1.66 -4.94 27.67
CA SER A 104 -1.65 -6.38 27.36
C SER A 104 -0.47 -7.13 28.01
N HIS A 105 0.29 -6.48 28.89
CA HIS A 105 1.49 -7.03 29.54
C HIS A 105 2.58 -7.55 28.59
N VAL A 106 2.65 -7.00 27.37
CA VAL A 106 3.73 -7.29 26.43
C VAL A 106 5.00 -6.55 26.86
N THR A 107 6.11 -7.27 26.98
CA THR A 107 7.43 -6.64 27.19
C THR A 107 7.92 -6.08 25.87
N VAL A 108 8.24 -4.79 25.82
CA VAL A 108 8.81 -4.15 24.63
C VAL A 108 10.28 -3.85 24.87
N GLU A 109 11.15 -4.36 24.00
CA GLU A 109 12.58 -4.13 24.02
C GLU A 109 12.96 -3.24 22.82
N ASN A 110 13.49 -2.06 23.12
CA ASN A 110 13.90 -1.08 22.09
C ASN A 110 15.35 -1.34 21.67
N GLY A 111 15.55 -2.18 20.67
CA GLY A 111 16.88 -2.55 20.19
C GLY A 111 16.83 -3.46 18.97
N LEU A 112 18.00 -3.76 18.41
CA LEU A 112 18.14 -4.65 17.28
C LEU A 112 18.04 -6.11 17.73
N GLY A 113 16.96 -6.79 17.34
CA GLY A 113 16.78 -8.21 17.56
C GLY A 113 17.58 -9.06 16.57
N LYS A 114 18.32 -10.04 17.07
CA LYS A 114 19.06 -11.03 16.26
C LYS A 114 18.85 -12.43 16.82
N ILE A 115 18.63 -13.40 15.94
CA ILE A 115 18.59 -14.81 16.31
C ILE A 115 20.01 -15.26 16.65
N LYS A 116 20.21 -15.72 17.88
CA LYS A 116 21.52 -16.18 18.38
C LYS A 116 21.71 -17.67 18.15
N ALA A 117 20.67 -18.44 18.47
CA ALA A 117 20.63 -19.90 18.43
C ALA A 117 19.17 -20.36 18.47
N PRO A 118 18.86 -21.66 18.25
CA PRO A 118 17.51 -22.18 18.46
C PRO A 118 17.02 -21.88 19.89
N GLY A 119 15.83 -21.30 20.00
CA GLY A 119 15.21 -20.94 21.28
C GLY A 119 15.74 -19.66 21.93
N THR A 120 16.69 -18.95 21.31
CA THR A 120 17.32 -17.75 21.91
C THR A 120 17.56 -16.63 20.90
N VAL A 121 17.17 -15.41 21.28
CA VAL A 121 17.53 -14.17 20.56
C VAL A 121 18.41 -13.28 21.43
N GLU A 122 19.10 -12.33 20.80
CA GLU A 122 19.75 -11.21 21.46
C GLU A 122 19.09 -9.89 21.02
N VAL A 123 19.01 -8.96 21.96
CA VAL A 123 18.67 -7.57 21.72
C VAL A 123 19.94 -6.74 21.91
N VAL A 124 20.38 -6.07 20.85
CA VAL A 124 21.47 -5.09 20.91
C VAL A 124 20.85 -3.71 21.07
N PHE A 125 21.09 -3.07 22.22
CA PHE A 125 20.58 -1.73 22.53
C PHE A 125 21.47 -0.64 21.91
N ASN A 126 20.95 0.60 21.86
CA ASN A 126 21.66 1.74 21.27
C ASN A 126 22.96 2.11 22.00
N ASP A 127 23.10 1.76 23.27
CA ASP A 127 24.31 1.94 24.08
C ASP A 127 25.33 0.81 23.89
N GLY A 128 25.05 -0.17 23.03
CA GLY A 128 25.88 -1.34 22.77
C GLY A 128 25.66 -2.49 23.76
N ASN A 129 24.83 -2.33 24.78
CA ASN A 129 24.49 -3.42 25.69
C ASN A 129 23.74 -4.53 24.96
N ILE A 130 23.96 -5.77 25.38
CA ILE A 130 23.32 -6.96 24.80
C ILE A 130 22.52 -7.68 25.87
N LYS A 131 21.26 -7.98 25.57
CA LYS A 131 20.40 -8.82 26.40
C LYS A 131 19.99 -10.07 25.64
N THR A 132 20.18 -11.23 26.25
CA THR A 132 19.73 -12.51 25.71
C THR A 132 18.32 -12.83 26.22
N ILE A 133 17.44 -13.30 25.32
CA ILE A 133 16.04 -13.62 25.62
C ILE A 133 15.70 -15.01 25.05
N GLU A 134 15.17 -15.88 25.90
CA GLU A 134 14.69 -17.21 25.50
C GLU A 134 13.25 -17.16 24.96
N TYR A 135 12.94 -18.03 24.01
CA TYR A 135 11.61 -18.20 23.43
C TYR A 135 11.26 -19.67 23.21
N ASP A 136 9.97 -20.00 23.29
CA ASP A 136 9.41 -21.27 22.82
C ASP A 136 8.96 -21.15 21.35
N LYS A 137 8.48 -19.96 20.96
CA LYS A 137 8.07 -19.61 19.59
C LYS A 137 8.63 -18.26 19.17
N LEU A 138 8.96 -18.13 17.89
CA LEU A 138 9.52 -16.92 17.29
C LEU A 138 8.66 -16.47 16.11
N ILE A 139 8.34 -15.18 16.02
CA ILE A 139 7.64 -14.58 14.88
C ILE A 139 8.52 -13.48 14.27
N LEU A 140 8.88 -13.63 13.00
CA LEU A 140 9.67 -12.67 12.24
C LEU A 140 8.76 -11.70 11.50
N ALA A 141 8.82 -10.41 11.85
CA ALA A 141 7.97 -9.35 11.31
C ALA A 141 8.80 -8.10 10.94
N THR A 142 10.03 -8.29 10.45
CA THR A 142 10.99 -7.19 10.21
C THR A 142 10.66 -6.35 8.97
N GLY A 143 9.75 -6.81 8.12
CA GLY A 143 9.22 -6.05 6.99
C GLY A 143 10.24 -5.80 5.88
N THR A 144 10.17 -4.60 5.29
CA THR A 144 10.93 -4.22 4.09
C THR A 144 11.39 -2.77 4.15
N GLU A 145 12.36 -2.42 3.31
CA GLU A 145 12.82 -1.04 3.06
C GLU A 145 12.78 -0.70 1.55
N PRO A 146 12.82 0.59 1.15
CA PRO A 146 12.85 0.99 -0.25
C PRO A 146 14.01 0.34 -1.03
N LEU A 147 13.74 -0.09 -2.26
CA LEU A 147 14.75 -0.70 -3.12
C LEU A 147 15.66 0.36 -3.74
N ASN A 148 16.91 0.42 -3.31
CA ASN A 148 17.91 1.32 -3.88
C ASN A 148 18.40 0.84 -5.26
N VAL A 149 18.67 1.77 -6.17
CA VAL A 149 19.15 1.49 -7.53
C VAL A 149 20.59 1.96 -7.70
N LYS A 150 21.49 1.05 -8.09
CA LYS A 150 22.93 1.34 -8.18
C LYS A 150 23.27 2.49 -9.13
N ASN A 151 22.54 2.64 -10.23
CA ASN A 151 22.82 3.65 -11.26
C ASN A 151 22.43 5.07 -10.83
N PHE A 152 21.57 5.20 -9.82
CA PHE A 152 21.09 6.47 -9.27
C PHE A 152 20.73 6.22 -7.81
N PRO A 153 21.74 6.04 -6.94
CA PRO A 153 21.51 5.71 -5.55
C PRO A 153 20.82 6.86 -4.83
N PHE A 154 20.06 6.54 -3.77
CA PHE A 154 19.52 7.57 -2.90
C PHE A 154 20.64 8.38 -2.28
N ASP A 155 20.58 9.70 -2.43
CA ASP A 155 21.44 10.65 -1.72
C ASP A 155 20.68 11.33 -0.56
N HIS A 156 19.37 11.03 -0.42
CA HIS A 156 18.46 11.55 0.60
C HIS A 156 18.24 13.07 0.54
N ASP A 157 18.64 13.71 -0.56
CA ASP A 157 18.40 15.13 -0.82
C ASP A 157 17.80 15.33 -2.21
N LEU A 158 18.53 15.05 -3.29
CA LEU A 158 18.06 15.22 -4.67
C LEU A 158 17.41 13.95 -5.21
N VAL A 159 18.01 12.79 -4.94
CA VAL A 159 17.50 11.46 -5.26
C VAL A 159 16.96 10.81 -3.99
N LEU A 160 15.63 10.77 -3.94
CA LEU A 160 14.82 10.42 -2.78
C LEU A 160 14.27 9.00 -2.90
N SER A 161 14.19 8.30 -1.77
CA SER A 161 13.33 7.15 -1.58
C SER A 161 11.91 7.58 -1.19
N SER A 162 10.96 6.63 -1.14
CA SER A 162 9.61 6.88 -0.60
C SER A 162 9.60 7.40 0.84
N ASP A 163 10.61 7.03 1.63
CA ASP A 163 10.73 7.42 3.03
C ASP A 163 11.17 8.89 3.14
N ASP A 164 12.04 9.34 2.24
CA ASP A 164 12.57 10.72 2.23
C ASP A 164 11.51 11.74 1.76
N ILE A 165 10.67 11.36 0.79
CA ILE A 165 9.58 12.21 0.28
C ILE A 165 8.63 12.67 1.41
N LEU A 166 8.42 11.80 2.40
CA LEU A 166 7.56 12.07 3.55
C LEU A 166 8.17 13.04 4.56
N GLN A 167 9.42 13.46 4.36
CA GLN A 167 10.17 14.36 5.25
C GLN A 167 10.57 15.67 4.57
N LEU A 168 10.09 15.93 3.35
CA LEU A 168 10.35 17.20 2.67
C LEU A 168 9.69 18.35 3.44
N ASN A 169 10.48 19.38 3.76
CA ASN A 169 10.02 20.59 4.43
C ASN A 169 9.58 21.69 3.44
N GLU A 170 9.82 21.48 2.16
CA GLU A 170 9.47 22.40 1.09
C GLU A 170 8.82 21.65 -0.07
N ILE A 171 7.97 22.35 -0.83
CA ILE A 171 7.36 21.80 -2.03
C ILE A 171 8.29 22.06 -3.21
N PRO A 172 8.86 21.01 -3.85
CA PRO A 172 9.74 21.22 -4.98
C PRO A 172 8.93 21.79 -6.16
N LYS A 173 9.58 22.66 -6.94
CA LYS A 173 9.02 23.21 -8.19
C LYS A 173 8.78 22.12 -9.22
N SER A 174 9.66 21.12 -9.28
CA SER A 174 9.54 19.97 -10.18
C SER A 174 10.08 18.68 -9.58
N MET A 175 9.41 17.56 -9.89
CA MET A 175 9.79 16.23 -9.42
C MET A 175 9.58 15.16 -10.49
N VAL A 176 10.59 14.32 -10.70
CA VAL A 176 10.44 13.07 -11.46
C VAL A 176 10.17 11.92 -10.48
N ILE A 177 9.09 11.18 -10.68
CA ILE A 177 8.76 9.98 -9.92
C ILE A 177 9.07 8.75 -10.78
N VAL A 178 10.00 7.92 -10.34
CA VAL A 178 10.41 6.68 -11.02
C VAL A 178 9.59 5.52 -10.45
N GLY A 179 8.75 4.92 -11.27
CA GLY A 179 7.78 3.90 -10.89
C GLY A 179 6.36 4.48 -10.75
N GLY A 180 5.45 4.00 -11.59
CA GLY A 180 4.01 4.24 -11.61
C GLY A 180 3.21 3.14 -10.89
N GLY A 181 3.79 2.52 -9.86
CA GLY A 181 3.05 1.69 -8.89
C GLY A 181 2.27 2.55 -7.88
N VAL A 182 1.66 1.91 -6.87
CA VAL A 182 0.80 2.57 -5.87
C VAL A 182 1.45 3.78 -5.23
N ILE A 183 2.66 3.61 -4.68
CA ILE A 183 3.41 4.68 -4.00
C ILE A 183 3.67 5.86 -4.94
N GLY A 184 4.15 5.56 -6.16
CA GLY A 184 4.48 6.60 -7.14
C GLY A 184 3.25 7.37 -7.62
N CYS A 185 2.14 6.68 -7.88
CA CYS A 185 0.89 7.32 -8.27
C CYS A 185 0.30 8.20 -7.16
N GLU A 186 0.32 7.74 -5.90
CA GLU A 186 -0.14 8.54 -4.75
C GLU A 186 0.68 9.83 -4.62
N PHE A 187 2.01 9.72 -4.59
CA PHE A 187 2.86 10.91 -4.46
C PHE A 187 2.77 11.84 -5.68
N ALA A 188 2.59 11.30 -6.89
CA ALA A 188 2.37 12.12 -8.06
C ALA A 188 1.12 12.99 -7.93
N CYS A 189 0.01 12.41 -7.45
CA CYS A 189 -1.21 13.17 -7.19
C CYS A 189 -1.03 14.20 -6.06
N ILE A 190 -0.38 13.81 -4.96
CA ILE A 190 -0.15 14.68 -3.78
C ILE A 190 0.66 15.92 -4.16
N PHE A 191 1.84 15.74 -4.77
CA PHE A 191 2.73 16.85 -5.08
C PHE A 191 2.21 17.71 -6.24
N SER A 192 1.59 17.11 -7.25
CA SER A 192 0.91 17.87 -8.30
C SER A 192 -0.22 18.74 -7.73
N ALA A 193 -1.01 18.19 -6.81
CA ALA A 193 -2.06 18.95 -6.13
C ALA A 193 -1.49 20.12 -5.30
N MET A 194 -0.27 20.02 -4.77
CA MET A 194 0.40 21.10 -4.05
C MET A 194 1.21 22.05 -4.96
N GLY A 195 1.18 21.86 -6.27
CA GLY A 195 1.77 22.78 -7.25
C GLY A 195 3.11 22.35 -7.86
N THR A 196 3.64 21.18 -7.53
CA THR A 196 4.84 20.62 -8.16
C THR A 196 4.55 20.22 -9.61
N ASP A 197 5.46 20.54 -10.54
CA ASP A 197 5.47 19.94 -11.89
C ASP A 197 5.98 18.49 -11.82
N VAL A 198 5.08 17.53 -12.04
CA VAL A 198 5.36 16.10 -11.83
C VAL A 198 5.44 15.36 -13.15
N THR A 199 6.52 14.60 -13.32
CA THR A 199 6.62 13.56 -14.36
C THR A 199 6.80 12.18 -13.77
N VAL A 200 5.92 11.24 -14.11
CA VAL A 200 6.03 9.82 -13.75
C VAL A 200 6.71 9.06 -14.89
N VAL A 201 7.77 8.31 -14.57
CA VAL A 201 8.48 7.41 -15.49
C VAL A 201 8.19 5.97 -15.07
N GLU A 202 7.48 5.21 -15.90
CA GLU A 202 7.06 3.84 -15.63
C GLU A 202 7.65 2.89 -16.68
N ALA A 203 8.29 1.82 -16.19
CA ALA A 203 8.93 0.83 -17.03
C ALA A 203 7.92 -0.03 -17.80
N MET A 204 6.76 -0.30 -17.23
CA MET A 204 5.68 -1.08 -17.82
C MET A 204 4.83 -0.21 -18.76
N SER A 205 3.93 -0.86 -19.50
CA SER A 205 3.06 -0.22 -20.49
C SER A 205 1.88 0.56 -19.89
N ARG A 206 1.66 0.47 -18.57
CA ARG A 206 0.57 1.15 -17.86
C ARG A 206 0.96 1.52 -16.42
N LEU A 207 0.27 2.54 -15.89
CA LEU A 207 0.22 2.83 -14.45
C LEU A 207 -0.47 1.71 -13.68
N LEU A 208 -0.13 1.55 -12.41
CA LEU A 208 -0.60 0.48 -11.54
C LEU A 208 -0.54 -0.88 -12.26
N PRO A 209 0.65 -1.33 -12.73
CA PRO A 209 0.80 -2.59 -13.47
C PRO A 209 0.71 -3.80 -12.53
N LEU A 210 -0.31 -3.82 -11.67
CA LEU A 210 -0.60 -4.85 -10.69
C LEU A 210 -1.66 -5.80 -11.26
N PRO A 211 -1.49 -7.12 -11.11
CA PRO A 211 -2.51 -8.09 -11.51
C PRO A 211 -3.89 -7.79 -10.89
N SER A 212 -3.90 -7.40 -9.62
CA SER A 212 -5.10 -7.06 -8.83
C SER A 212 -5.79 -5.75 -9.23
N VAL A 213 -5.23 -4.96 -10.17
CA VAL A 213 -5.83 -3.71 -10.64
C VAL A 213 -6.22 -3.88 -12.09
N ASP A 214 -7.54 -3.82 -12.34
CA ASP A 214 -8.09 -3.92 -13.68
C ASP A 214 -7.57 -2.81 -14.61
N GLU A 215 -7.34 -3.15 -15.88
CA GLU A 215 -6.71 -2.25 -16.85
C GLU A 215 -7.54 -0.99 -17.12
N ASP A 216 -8.86 -1.06 -16.98
CA ASP A 216 -9.72 0.10 -17.20
C ASP A 216 -9.51 1.18 -16.13
N LEU A 217 -9.16 0.78 -14.90
CA LEU A 217 -8.79 1.70 -13.84
C LEU A 217 -7.45 2.38 -14.15
N SER A 218 -6.46 1.64 -14.65
CA SER A 218 -5.18 2.23 -15.09
C SER A 218 -5.37 3.25 -16.22
N LYS A 219 -6.23 2.94 -17.20
CA LYS A 219 -6.55 3.86 -18.32
C LYS A 219 -7.24 5.13 -17.80
N LEU A 220 -8.21 4.97 -16.90
CA LEU A 220 -8.91 6.10 -16.30
C LEU A 220 -7.97 6.96 -15.44
N LEU A 221 -7.13 6.36 -14.62
CA LEU A 221 -6.13 7.06 -13.82
C LEU A 221 -5.18 7.88 -14.69
N LEU A 222 -4.67 7.31 -15.79
CA LEU A 222 -3.83 8.04 -16.73
C LEU A 222 -4.55 9.28 -17.30
N LYS A 223 -5.84 9.17 -17.61
CA LYS A 223 -6.65 10.29 -18.10
C LYS A 223 -6.82 11.36 -17.02
N GLU A 224 -7.09 10.98 -15.78
CA GLU A 224 -7.26 11.93 -14.67
C GLU A 224 -5.92 12.60 -14.28
N MET A 225 -4.81 11.87 -14.29
CA MET A 225 -3.47 12.44 -14.08
C MET A 225 -3.12 13.47 -15.16
N LYS A 226 -3.42 13.18 -16.43
CA LYS A 226 -3.20 14.16 -17.53
C LYS A 226 -4.05 15.43 -17.37
N LYS A 227 -5.30 15.32 -16.93
CA LYS A 227 -6.15 16.49 -16.64
C LYS A 227 -5.55 17.36 -15.53
N ARG A 228 -4.87 16.74 -14.56
CA ARG A 228 -4.11 17.41 -13.49
C ARG A 228 -2.72 17.87 -13.93
N LYS A 229 -2.41 17.81 -15.24
CA LYS A 229 -1.12 18.19 -15.83
C LYS A 229 0.08 17.36 -15.34
N ILE A 230 -0.15 16.15 -14.83
CA ILE A 230 0.91 15.21 -14.53
C ILE A 230 1.35 14.55 -15.84
N THR A 231 2.64 14.64 -16.15
CA THR A 231 3.23 13.95 -17.30
C THR A 231 3.47 12.49 -16.93
N VAL A 232 3.13 11.56 -17.82
CA VAL A 232 3.33 10.11 -17.59
C VAL A 232 3.99 9.48 -18.80
N LEU A 233 5.14 8.86 -18.57
CA LEU A 233 5.97 8.18 -19.57
C LEU A 233 6.02 6.68 -19.24
N CYS A 234 5.11 5.91 -19.82
CA CYS A 234 5.15 4.43 -19.79
C CYS A 234 6.19 3.89 -20.78
N ASP A 235 6.48 2.59 -20.70
CA ASP A 235 7.50 1.91 -21.52
C ASP A 235 8.88 2.59 -21.45
N THR A 236 9.19 3.28 -20.35
CA THR A 236 10.37 4.15 -20.20
C THR A 236 11.09 3.87 -18.89
N VAL A 237 12.42 3.86 -18.91
CA VAL A 237 13.28 3.68 -17.72
C VAL A 237 14.20 4.87 -17.52
N VAL A 238 14.58 5.13 -16.28
CA VAL A 238 15.72 6.01 -15.96
C VAL A 238 17.01 5.20 -16.10
N LYS A 239 17.98 5.72 -16.85
CA LYS A 239 19.30 5.10 -17.03
C LYS A 239 20.33 5.62 -16.04
N SER A 240 20.34 6.93 -15.83
CA SER A 240 21.24 7.64 -14.92
C SER A 240 20.63 8.99 -14.54
N SER A 241 21.13 9.56 -13.45
CA SER A 241 20.86 10.93 -13.03
C SER A 241 22.16 11.62 -12.63
N GLU A 242 22.35 12.85 -13.07
CA GLU A 242 23.52 13.67 -12.74
C GLU A 242 23.06 15.06 -12.31
N PHE A 243 23.66 15.63 -11.26
CA PHE A 243 23.41 17.01 -10.90
C PHE A 243 24.15 17.95 -11.85
N LYS A 244 23.42 18.85 -12.53
CA LYS A 244 23.99 19.80 -13.50
C LYS A 244 23.37 21.19 -13.32
N GLY A 245 24.21 22.17 -13.00
CA GLY A 245 23.75 23.51 -12.66
C GLY A 245 22.99 23.47 -11.34
N ASP A 246 21.67 23.69 -11.41
CA ASP A 246 20.78 23.74 -10.23
C ASP A 246 19.74 22.60 -10.19
N LEU A 247 19.73 21.70 -11.20
CA LEU A 247 18.74 20.64 -11.36
C LEU A 247 19.39 19.28 -11.59
N LEU A 248 18.66 18.21 -11.31
CA LEU A 248 18.98 16.88 -11.78
C LEU A 248 18.71 16.77 -13.28
N SER A 249 19.72 16.35 -14.04
CA SER A 249 19.61 15.88 -15.41
C SER A 249 19.40 14.37 -15.40
N ILE A 250 18.21 13.93 -15.80
CA ILE A 250 17.75 12.54 -15.70
C ILE A 250 17.67 11.96 -17.11
N ASN A 251 18.54 11.00 -17.42
CA ASN A 251 18.59 10.36 -18.73
C ASN A 251 17.60 9.21 -18.81
N LEU A 252 16.82 9.18 -19.89
CA LEU A 252 15.79 8.19 -20.13
C LEU A 252 16.21 7.15 -21.15
N GLY A 253 15.55 6.01 -21.10
CA GLY A 253 15.73 4.90 -22.01
C GLY A 253 14.42 4.19 -22.30
N LEU A 254 14.40 3.44 -23.39
CA LEU A 254 13.32 2.49 -23.63
C LEU A 254 13.37 1.37 -22.60
N SER A 255 12.20 0.99 -22.09
CA SER A 255 12.09 -0.12 -21.16
C SER A 255 12.37 -1.45 -21.84
N SER A 256 13.21 -2.27 -21.20
CA SER A 256 13.41 -3.68 -21.56
C SER A 256 12.41 -4.62 -20.87
N PHE A 257 11.48 -4.08 -20.08
CA PHE A 257 10.53 -4.85 -19.27
C PHE A 257 9.17 -5.05 -19.95
N THR A 258 9.05 -4.71 -21.23
CA THR A 258 7.80 -4.82 -21.98
C THR A 258 8.03 -5.61 -23.26
N ASP A 259 7.09 -6.50 -23.58
CA ASP A 259 7.09 -7.27 -24.83
C ASP A 259 6.51 -6.46 -26.01
N ASN A 260 6.52 -5.13 -25.93
CA ASN A 260 5.91 -4.28 -26.94
C ASN A 260 6.72 -4.40 -28.26
N PRO A 261 6.17 -5.06 -29.30
CA PRO A 261 6.94 -5.45 -30.49
C PRO A 261 7.30 -4.26 -31.39
N ALA A 262 6.71 -3.09 -31.14
CA ALA A 262 7.06 -1.82 -31.77
C ALA A 262 7.47 -0.83 -30.68
N PRO A 263 8.74 -0.86 -30.19
CA PRO A 263 9.19 0.12 -29.22
C PRO A 263 8.97 1.52 -29.80
N LYS A 264 8.05 2.28 -29.21
CA LYS A 264 7.83 3.67 -29.59
C LYS A 264 9.17 4.38 -29.45
N LYS A 265 9.66 5.03 -30.51
CA LYS A 265 10.88 5.86 -30.41
C LYS A 265 10.78 6.74 -29.17
N LEU A 266 11.85 6.78 -28.40
CA LEU A 266 11.93 7.62 -27.21
C LEU A 266 11.71 9.07 -27.64
N LYS A 267 10.60 9.68 -27.21
CA LYS A 267 10.25 11.06 -27.59
C LYS A 267 11.05 12.10 -26.81
N ILE A 268 11.48 11.73 -25.60
CA ILE A 268 12.21 12.55 -24.65
C ILE A 268 13.31 11.67 -24.07
N ASP A 269 14.56 12.02 -24.32
CA ASP A 269 15.74 11.29 -23.84
C ASP A 269 16.33 11.86 -22.55
N MET A 270 15.95 13.07 -22.16
CA MET A 270 16.39 13.72 -20.94
C MET A 270 15.27 14.59 -20.33
N ILE A 271 15.18 14.57 -18.99
CA ILE A 271 14.33 15.48 -18.20
C ILE A 271 15.19 16.23 -17.19
N GLN A 272 14.87 17.48 -16.92
CA GLN A 272 15.42 18.24 -15.80
C GLN A 272 14.39 18.41 -14.69
N ALA A 273 14.77 18.14 -13.44
CA ALA A 273 13.90 18.34 -12.28
C ALA A 273 14.69 18.70 -11.02
N GLN A 274 14.03 19.33 -10.04
CA GLN A 274 14.67 19.65 -8.76
C GLN A 274 14.93 18.39 -7.93
N LYS A 275 13.97 17.46 -7.91
CA LYS A 275 14.05 16.22 -7.14
C LYS A 275 13.67 15.02 -8.01
N MET A 276 14.24 13.86 -7.69
CA MET A 276 13.83 12.58 -8.25
C MET A 276 13.42 11.65 -7.11
N ALA A 277 12.25 11.03 -7.20
CA ALA A 277 11.70 10.12 -6.21
C ALA A 277 11.62 8.70 -6.79
N VAL A 278 12.32 7.76 -6.18
CA VAL A 278 12.40 6.37 -6.68
C VAL A 278 11.42 5.48 -5.91
N CYS A 279 10.38 5.05 -6.60
CA CYS A 279 9.22 4.30 -6.08
C CYS A 279 9.03 2.96 -6.80
N ILE A 280 10.13 2.26 -7.11
CA ILE A 280 10.13 1.06 -7.98
C ILE A 280 9.93 -0.28 -7.25
N GLY A 281 9.80 -0.26 -5.92
CA GLY A 281 9.62 -1.47 -5.13
C GLY A 281 10.33 -1.42 -3.78
N ARG A 282 10.29 -2.56 -3.09
CA ARG A 282 10.81 -2.73 -1.73
C ARG A 282 11.65 -4.00 -1.68
N LYS A 283 12.56 -4.09 -0.70
CA LYS A 283 13.40 -5.27 -0.44
C LYS A 283 13.26 -5.75 1.01
N ALA A 284 13.40 -7.05 1.21
CA ALA A 284 13.27 -7.69 2.52
C ALA A 284 14.33 -7.23 3.53
N LEU A 285 13.94 -7.13 4.81
CA LEU A 285 14.82 -6.88 5.95
C LEU A 285 15.18 -8.17 6.71
N SER A 286 15.63 -9.20 5.99
CA SER A 286 16.06 -10.49 6.56
C SER A 286 17.58 -10.61 6.74
N LYS A 287 18.35 -9.80 6.03
CA LYS A 287 19.82 -9.83 6.10
C LYS A 287 20.30 -9.42 7.50
N GLY A 288 21.19 -10.24 8.08
CA GLY A 288 21.76 -9.97 9.41
C GLY A 288 20.85 -10.36 10.57
N LEU A 289 19.68 -10.95 10.30
CA LEU A 289 18.72 -11.39 11.34
C LEU A 289 19.19 -12.63 12.11
N GLY A 290 20.24 -13.32 11.65
CA GLY A 290 20.75 -14.54 12.27
C GLY A 290 20.04 -15.82 11.83
N LEU A 291 19.43 -15.83 10.64
CA LEU A 291 18.68 -16.98 10.13
C LEU A 291 19.54 -18.26 10.05
N GLU A 292 20.82 -18.10 9.78
CA GLU A 292 21.82 -19.16 9.74
C GLU A 292 21.94 -19.91 11.07
N ALA A 293 21.70 -19.25 12.21
CA ALA A 293 21.81 -19.87 13.53
C ALA A 293 20.69 -20.89 13.82
N ILE A 294 19.64 -20.90 13.00
CA ILE A 294 18.51 -21.85 13.09
C ILE A 294 18.34 -22.63 11.78
N ASP A 295 19.37 -22.65 10.93
CA ASP A 295 19.35 -23.27 9.59
C ASP A 295 18.20 -22.80 8.70
N LEU A 296 17.65 -21.60 8.90
CA LEU A 296 16.61 -21.03 8.04
C LEU A 296 17.26 -20.28 6.89
N LYS A 297 16.76 -20.48 5.67
CA LYS A 297 17.27 -19.82 4.46
C LYS A 297 16.21 -18.86 3.92
N ALA A 298 16.66 -17.67 3.56
CA ALA A 298 15.89 -16.76 2.72
C ALA A 298 16.22 -17.00 1.24
N SER A 299 15.33 -16.56 0.35
CA SER A 299 15.63 -16.49 -1.08
C SER A 299 16.82 -15.55 -1.37
N PRO A 300 17.41 -15.56 -2.57
CA PRO A 300 18.52 -14.65 -2.92
C PRO A 300 18.20 -13.17 -2.72
N GLN A 301 16.92 -12.80 -2.85
CA GLN A 301 16.43 -11.43 -2.64
C GLN A 301 16.04 -11.15 -1.17
N GLY A 302 16.16 -12.13 -0.28
CA GLY A 302 15.94 -12.01 1.16
C GLY A 302 14.54 -12.37 1.64
N TRP A 303 13.65 -12.84 0.78
CA TRP A 303 12.28 -13.23 1.16
C TRP A 303 12.25 -14.54 1.95
N ILE A 304 11.35 -14.63 2.94
CA ILE A 304 11.13 -15.83 3.76
C ILE A 304 9.89 -16.57 3.25
N GLU A 305 9.99 -17.89 3.10
CA GLU A 305 8.88 -18.75 2.73
C GLU A 305 8.20 -19.32 3.98
N VAL A 306 6.87 -19.41 3.92
CA VAL A 306 6.00 -19.95 4.97
C VAL A 306 4.87 -20.77 4.35
N ASP A 307 4.31 -21.67 5.13
CA ASP A 307 3.04 -22.33 4.81
C ASP A 307 1.82 -21.41 5.07
N ASN A 308 0.60 -21.91 4.85
CA ASN A 308 -0.62 -21.11 5.08
C ASN A 308 -0.92 -20.88 6.58
N GLY A 309 -0.23 -21.57 7.49
CA GLY A 309 -0.24 -21.32 8.92
C GLY A 309 0.78 -20.27 9.36
N MET A 310 1.49 -19.65 8.40
CA MET A 310 2.59 -18.70 8.59
C MET A 310 3.85 -19.32 9.21
N GLU A 311 3.94 -20.66 9.29
CA GLU A 311 5.11 -21.35 9.84
C GLU A 311 6.18 -21.53 8.76
N THR A 312 7.44 -21.29 9.11
CA THR A 312 8.58 -21.53 8.22
C THR A 312 8.93 -23.02 8.20
N LEU A 313 9.95 -23.40 7.41
CA LEU A 313 10.53 -24.76 7.46
C LEU A 313 11.20 -25.10 8.82
N ARG A 314 11.25 -24.16 9.77
CA ARG A 314 11.72 -24.39 11.14
C ARG A 314 10.54 -24.35 12.09
N LYS A 315 10.25 -25.50 12.69
CA LYS A 315 9.15 -25.67 13.63
C LYS A 315 9.26 -24.68 14.79
N GLY A 316 8.16 -23.99 15.07
CA GLY A 316 8.08 -22.94 16.09
C GLY A 316 8.59 -21.58 15.65
N VAL A 317 9.02 -21.43 14.39
CA VAL A 317 9.44 -20.15 13.80
C VAL A 317 8.47 -19.77 12.69
N PHE A 318 7.84 -18.62 12.84
CA PHE A 318 6.86 -18.04 11.93
C PHE A 318 7.45 -16.78 11.27
N ALA A 319 6.91 -16.41 10.11
CA ALA A 319 7.22 -15.13 9.47
C ALA A 319 5.96 -14.51 8.87
N ILE A 320 5.84 -13.19 8.96
CA ILE A 320 4.62 -12.43 8.58
C ILE A 320 4.97 -11.08 7.96
N GLY A 321 4.02 -10.54 7.20
CA GLY A 321 4.10 -9.23 6.57
C GLY A 321 5.08 -9.18 5.42
N ASP A 322 5.57 -7.98 5.13
CA ASP A 322 6.29 -7.73 3.87
C ASP A 322 7.56 -8.57 3.66
N ILE A 323 8.12 -9.21 4.69
CA ILE A 323 9.26 -10.13 4.55
C ILE A 323 8.93 -11.39 3.70
N LEU A 324 7.63 -11.65 3.47
CA LEU A 324 7.11 -12.72 2.62
C LEU A 324 6.96 -12.32 1.13
N GLY A 325 7.26 -11.06 0.80
CA GLY A 325 7.10 -10.52 -0.57
C GLY A 325 8.05 -11.14 -1.60
N PRO A 326 7.99 -10.73 -2.88
CA PRO A 326 6.80 -10.22 -3.54
C PRO A 326 5.76 -11.34 -3.78
N GLN A 327 6.03 -12.59 -3.39
CA GLN A 327 5.10 -13.71 -3.58
C GLN A 327 3.79 -13.52 -2.80
N LYS A 328 3.88 -12.92 -1.60
CA LYS A 328 2.72 -12.48 -0.81
C LYS A 328 2.52 -10.97 -0.92
N VAL A 329 1.26 -10.56 -0.84
CA VAL A 329 0.85 -9.16 -0.99
C VAL A 329 1.38 -8.33 0.19
N MET A 330 2.16 -7.29 -0.11
CA MET A 330 2.78 -6.41 0.89
C MET A 330 1.84 -5.26 1.27
N LEU A 331 0.82 -5.56 2.08
CA LEU A 331 -0.16 -4.58 2.59
C LEU A 331 -0.26 -4.67 4.10
N ALA A 332 -0.48 -3.53 4.77
CA ALA A 332 -0.50 -3.46 6.23
C ALA A 332 -1.59 -4.33 6.87
N HIS A 333 -2.80 -4.33 6.32
CA HIS A 333 -3.91 -5.17 6.79
C HIS A 333 -3.68 -6.65 6.52
N VAL A 334 -2.95 -7.00 5.45
CA VAL A 334 -2.50 -8.37 5.20
C VAL A 334 -1.52 -8.79 6.28
N ALA A 335 -0.47 -7.99 6.53
CA ALA A 335 0.50 -8.25 7.59
C ALA A 335 -0.15 -8.40 8.97
N SER A 336 -1.12 -7.55 9.31
CA SER A 336 -1.88 -7.66 10.55
C SER A 336 -2.70 -8.94 10.63
N HIS A 337 -3.35 -9.36 9.54
CA HIS A 337 -4.11 -10.61 9.52
C HIS A 337 -3.19 -11.84 9.61
N GLU A 338 -2.09 -11.85 8.85
CA GLU A 338 -1.02 -12.86 8.98
C GLU A 338 -0.48 -12.94 10.41
N GLY A 339 -0.31 -11.79 11.08
CA GLY A 339 0.09 -11.74 12.49
C GLY A 339 -0.91 -12.38 13.44
N ILE A 340 -2.21 -12.26 13.18
CA ILE A 340 -3.24 -12.98 13.94
C ILE A 340 -3.09 -14.49 13.73
N ILE A 341 -2.97 -14.94 12.48
CA ILE A 341 -2.82 -16.37 12.13
C ILE A 341 -1.56 -16.96 12.77
N ALA A 342 -0.41 -16.30 12.65
CA ALA A 342 0.85 -16.73 13.24
C ALA A 342 0.77 -16.81 14.76
N ALA A 343 0.17 -15.81 15.43
CA ALA A 343 -0.02 -15.82 16.88
C ALA A 343 -0.93 -16.96 17.33
N GLU A 344 -2.01 -17.22 16.60
CA GLU A 344 -2.91 -18.34 16.88
C GLU A 344 -2.22 -19.70 16.76
N ASN A 345 -1.44 -19.91 15.71
CA ASN A 345 -0.74 -21.17 15.48
C ASN A 345 0.47 -21.34 16.40
N ALA A 346 1.18 -20.26 16.74
CA ALA A 346 2.21 -20.28 17.77
C ALA A 346 1.66 -20.74 19.13
N MET A 347 0.40 -20.43 19.41
CA MET A 347 -0.34 -20.84 20.62
C MET A 347 -1.08 -22.17 20.47
N GLY A 348 -0.86 -22.92 19.38
CA GLY A 348 -1.38 -24.28 19.19
C GLY A 348 -2.76 -24.37 18.55
N LYS A 349 -3.26 -23.32 17.90
CA LYS A 349 -4.45 -23.39 17.03
C LYS A 349 -4.07 -23.88 15.62
N ASN A 350 -5.09 -24.05 14.78
CA ASN A 350 -4.99 -24.48 13.37
C ASN A 350 -5.67 -23.46 12.44
N SER A 351 -5.19 -22.22 12.47
CA SER A 351 -5.70 -21.11 11.65
C SER A 351 -4.96 -21.06 10.32
N VAL A 352 -5.67 -20.65 9.26
CA VAL A 352 -5.16 -20.65 7.88
C VAL A 352 -5.36 -19.27 7.25
N MET A 353 -4.32 -18.74 6.62
CA MET A 353 -4.38 -17.49 5.86
C MET A 353 -5.00 -17.73 4.48
N ASN A 354 -6.04 -16.96 4.15
CA ASN A 354 -6.63 -16.93 2.81
C ASN A 354 -6.23 -15.64 2.09
N TYR A 355 -5.63 -15.76 0.91
CA TYR A 355 -5.17 -14.64 0.09
C TYR A 355 -6.10 -14.30 -1.09
N ASP A 356 -7.16 -15.07 -1.31
CA ASP A 356 -8.05 -14.90 -2.48
C ASP A 356 -8.89 -13.62 -2.41
N VAL A 357 -9.18 -13.15 -1.19
CA VAL A 357 -10.05 -11.99 -0.95
C VAL A 357 -9.33 -10.96 -0.08
N ILE A 358 -8.36 -10.29 -0.69
CA ILE A 358 -7.64 -9.18 -0.08
C ILE A 358 -8.07 -7.89 -0.77
N PRO A 359 -8.66 -6.92 -0.04
CA PRO A 359 -8.90 -5.61 -0.62
C PRO A 359 -7.60 -4.85 -0.84
N GLY A 360 -7.48 -4.19 -1.98
CA GLY A 360 -6.49 -3.17 -2.28
C GLY A 360 -7.11 -1.79 -2.22
N ALA A 361 -6.35 -0.82 -1.70
CA ALA A 361 -6.74 0.58 -1.64
C ALA A 361 -5.57 1.46 -2.12
N VAL A 362 -5.84 2.32 -3.11
CA VAL A 362 -4.87 3.26 -3.67
C VAL A 362 -5.46 4.66 -3.57
N PHE A 363 -4.75 5.54 -2.88
CA PHE A 363 -5.26 6.84 -2.45
C PHE A 363 -4.82 7.95 -3.42
N THR A 364 -4.98 7.67 -4.72
CA THR A 364 -4.89 8.68 -5.78
C THR A 364 -6.07 9.63 -5.72
N MET A 365 -6.15 10.56 -6.68
CA MET A 365 -7.25 11.52 -6.81
C MET A 365 -7.84 11.44 -8.23
N PRO A 366 -8.89 10.65 -8.50
CA PRO A 366 -9.74 9.88 -7.57
C PRO A 366 -9.09 8.65 -6.91
N GLU A 367 -9.70 8.19 -5.83
CA GLU A 367 -9.32 6.97 -5.11
C GLU A 367 -9.64 5.71 -5.92
N ILE A 368 -8.95 4.61 -5.61
CA ILE A 368 -9.18 3.29 -6.21
C ILE A 368 -9.30 2.24 -5.10
N GLY A 369 -10.34 1.41 -5.19
CA GLY A 369 -10.56 0.23 -4.36
C GLY A 369 -10.68 -1.00 -5.24
N THR A 370 -10.03 -2.11 -4.87
CA THR A 370 -10.07 -3.36 -5.65
C THR A 370 -10.21 -4.56 -4.72
N VAL A 371 -10.87 -5.62 -5.15
CA VAL A 371 -10.89 -6.91 -4.46
C VAL A 371 -11.17 -8.03 -5.45
N GLY A 372 -10.58 -9.21 -5.21
CA GLY A 372 -10.72 -10.37 -6.09
C GLY A 372 -9.94 -10.23 -7.39
N LEU A 373 -10.38 -10.93 -8.43
CA LEU A 373 -9.67 -11.00 -9.71
C LEU A 373 -9.96 -9.76 -10.57
N SER A 374 -8.97 -9.31 -11.36
CA SER A 374 -9.25 -8.46 -12.53
C SER A 374 -9.80 -9.27 -13.70
N GLU A 375 -10.40 -8.60 -14.70
CA GLU A 375 -10.91 -9.27 -15.90
C GLU A 375 -9.77 -10.03 -16.60
N SER A 376 -8.62 -9.37 -16.71
CA SER A 376 -7.42 -9.94 -17.34
C SER A 376 -6.90 -11.19 -16.61
N GLU A 377 -6.99 -11.23 -15.28
CA GLU A 377 -6.57 -12.39 -14.49
C GLU A 377 -7.55 -13.54 -14.59
N ALA A 378 -8.86 -13.26 -14.53
CA ALA A 378 -9.89 -14.28 -14.67
C ALA A 378 -9.79 -14.97 -16.04
N LEU A 379 -9.60 -14.20 -17.12
CA LEU A 379 -9.40 -14.74 -18.47
C LEU A 379 -8.10 -15.56 -18.58
N LYS A 380 -6.99 -15.09 -17.99
CA LYS A 380 -5.73 -15.85 -17.95
C LYS A 380 -5.85 -17.17 -17.18
N LYS A 381 -6.73 -17.22 -16.17
CA LYS A 381 -7.06 -18.45 -15.43
C LYS A 381 -8.05 -19.36 -16.17
N GLY A 382 -8.56 -18.95 -17.34
CA GLY A 382 -9.53 -19.73 -18.13
C GLY A 382 -10.94 -19.75 -17.53
N ILE A 383 -11.28 -18.76 -16.69
CA ILE A 383 -12.61 -18.64 -16.09
C ILE A 383 -13.53 -17.95 -17.09
N ASP A 384 -14.69 -18.54 -17.38
CA ASP A 384 -15.71 -17.90 -18.20
C ASP A 384 -16.46 -16.84 -17.39
N ILE A 385 -16.40 -15.60 -17.84
CA ILE A 385 -16.84 -14.43 -17.07
C ILE A 385 -17.75 -13.50 -17.86
N GLU A 386 -18.51 -12.70 -17.13
CA GLU A 386 -19.14 -11.46 -17.58
C GLU A 386 -18.61 -10.29 -16.77
N SER A 387 -18.48 -9.14 -17.42
CA SER A 387 -18.02 -7.91 -16.79
C SER A 387 -19.03 -6.79 -17.02
N PHE A 388 -19.39 -6.10 -15.95
CA PHE A 388 -20.34 -4.99 -15.97
C PHE A 388 -19.67 -3.73 -15.44
N THR A 389 -20.08 -2.56 -15.96
CA THR A 389 -19.53 -1.27 -15.53
C THR A 389 -20.62 -0.21 -15.35
N VAL A 390 -20.45 0.64 -14.33
CA VAL A 390 -21.28 1.82 -14.09
C VAL A 390 -20.35 3.01 -13.78
N ASN A 391 -20.67 4.20 -14.28
CA ASN A 391 -19.84 5.39 -14.06
C ASN A 391 -20.31 6.16 -12.82
N PHE A 392 -19.38 6.66 -12.00
CA PHE A 392 -19.73 7.43 -10.78
C PHE A 392 -20.61 8.66 -11.07
N ARG A 393 -20.47 9.28 -12.26
CA ARG A 393 -21.28 10.43 -12.67
C ARG A 393 -22.79 10.18 -12.75
N THR A 394 -23.23 8.93 -12.79
CA THR A 394 -24.66 8.60 -12.77
C THR A 394 -25.27 8.81 -11.39
N LEU A 395 -24.44 8.82 -10.33
CA LEU A 395 -24.91 9.02 -8.96
C LEU A 395 -25.20 10.49 -8.67
N GLY A 396 -26.41 10.76 -8.14
CA GLY A 396 -26.78 12.08 -7.66
C GLY A 396 -25.83 12.61 -6.59
N LYS A 397 -25.34 11.74 -5.68
CA LYS A 397 -24.37 12.15 -4.66
C LYS A 397 -23.04 12.62 -5.26
N ALA A 398 -22.52 11.94 -6.29
CA ALA A 398 -21.28 12.33 -6.96
C ALA A 398 -21.42 13.69 -7.66
N GLN A 399 -22.61 13.97 -8.23
CA GLN A 399 -22.94 15.27 -8.81
C GLN A 399 -22.99 16.36 -7.74
N ALA A 400 -23.64 16.10 -6.60
CA ALA A 400 -23.80 17.07 -5.52
C ALA A 400 -22.47 17.52 -4.88
N ILE A 401 -21.42 16.68 -4.94
CA ILE A 401 -20.09 17.01 -4.41
C ILE A 401 -19.05 17.33 -5.50
N GLU A 402 -19.48 17.38 -6.76
CA GLU A 402 -18.63 17.58 -7.96
C GLU A 402 -17.50 16.55 -8.16
N GLU A 403 -17.59 15.37 -7.55
CA GLU A 403 -16.61 14.29 -7.70
C GLU A 403 -17.10 13.25 -8.72
N LEU A 404 -17.21 13.68 -9.98
CA LEU A 404 -17.82 12.92 -11.09
C LEU A 404 -16.92 11.86 -11.73
N ALA A 405 -15.61 11.96 -11.55
CA ALA A 405 -14.65 11.09 -12.20
C ALA A 405 -14.63 9.73 -11.50
N GLY A 406 -14.93 8.67 -12.24
CA GLY A 406 -14.89 7.32 -11.68
C GLY A 406 -15.71 6.31 -12.45
N LEU A 407 -15.40 5.04 -12.22
CA LEU A 407 -16.17 3.89 -12.66
C LEU A 407 -16.14 2.80 -11.60
N ALA A 408 -17.16 1.96 -11.61
CA ALA A 408 -17.19 0.70 -10.89
C ALA A 408 -17.32 -0.43 -11.89
N LYS A 409 -16.59 -1.52 -11.66
CA LYS A 409 -16.57 -2.72 -12.51
C LYS A 409 -16.75 -3.96 -11.65
N MET A 410 -17.63 -4.85 -12.07
CA MET A 410 -17.92 -6.12 -11.42
C MET A 410 -17.63 -7.26 -12.39
N ILE A 411 -16.97 -8.30 -11.91
CA ILE A 411 -16.60 -9.49 -12.66
C ILE A 411 -17.33 -10.69 -12.04
N ILE A 412 -18.10 -11.38 -12.86
CA ILE A 412 -18.96 -12.49 -12.47
C ILE A 412 -18.52 -13.74 -13.20
N GLU A 413 -18.37 -14.85 -12.48
CA GLU A 413 -18.18 -16.17 -13.10
C GLU A 413 -19.52 -16.70 -13.62
N LYS A 414 -19.61 -16.99 -14.93
CA LYS A 414 -20.89 -17.39 -15.56
C LYS A 414 -21.48 -18.69 -15.01
N THR A 415 -20.62 -19.64 -14.67
CA THR A 415 -21.04 -20.98 -14.24
C THR A 415 -21.70 -20.95 -12.87
N SER A 416 -21.20 -20.12 -11.95
CA SER A 416 -21.68 -20.04 -10.57
C SER A 416 -22.57 -18.83 -10.30
N GLY A 417 -22.54 -17.81 -11.17
CA GLY A 417 -23.19 -16.52 -10.96
C GLY A 417 -22.55 -15.67 -9.85
N LYS A 418 -21.42 -16.12 -9.28
CA LYS A 418 -20.77 -15.45 -8.16
C LYS A 418 -19.93 -14.28 -8.61
N ILE A 419 -19.89 -13.26 -7.76
CA ILE A 419 -18.96 -12.15 -7.90
C ILE A 419 -17.56 -12.62 -7.51
N ILE A 420 -16.63 -12.55 -8.45
CA ILE A 420 -15.23 -12.97 -8.25
C ILE A 420 -14.25 -11.80 -8.25
N GLY A 421 -14.72 -10.59 -8.56
CA GLY A 421 -13.91 -9.38 -8.51
C GLY A 421 -14.74 -8.11 -8.61
N VAL A 422 -14.31 -7.06 -7.90
CA VAL A 422 -14.90 -5.72 -7.97
C VAL A 422 -13.79 -4.68 -7.95
N HIS A 423 -13.89 -3.70 -8.85
CA HIS A 423 -12.89 -2.68 -9.11
C HIS A 423 -13.57 -1.32 -9.16
N LEU A 424 -13.25 -0.47 -8.21
CA LEU A 424 -13.83 0.86 -8.02
C LEU A 424 -12.76 1.91 -8.23
N MET A 425 -13.06 2.95 -8.99
CA MET A 425 -12.31 4.20 -9.01
C MET A 425 -13.30 5.35 -8.88
N GLY A 426 -13.12 6.23 -7.92
CA GLY A 426 -14.07 7.32 -7.66
C GLY A 426 -13.96 7.90 -6.26
N ALA A 427 -14.88 8.79 -5.92
CA ALA A 427 -14.99 9.34 -4.58
C ALA A 427 -15.20 8.22 -3.56
N HIS A 428 -14.40 8.21 -2.48
CA HIS A 428 -14.49 7.22 -1.39
C HIS A 428 -14.34 5.75 -1.82
N ALA A 429 -13.75 5.47 -2.99
CA ALA A 429 -13.59 4.09 -3.47
C ALA A 429 -12.82 3.20 -2.46
N THR A 430 -11.92 3.79 -1.66
CA THR A 430 -11.18 3.08 -0.62
C THR A 430 -12.04 2.63 0.57
N ASP A 431 -13.16 3.32 0.84
CA ASP A 431 -14.13 2.94 1.87
C ASP A 431 -15.19 1.98 1.30
N LEU A 432 -15.68 2.28 0.08
CA LEU A 432 -16.76 1.52 -0.57
C LEU A 432 -16.38 0.08 -0.88
N ILE A 433 -15.08 -0.21 -1.04
CA ILE A 433 -14.59 -1.56 -1.35
C ILE A 433 -14.89 -2.58 -0.23
N ALA A 434 -15.20 -2.12 0.99
CA ALA A 434 -15.51 -3.01 2.11
C ALA A 434 -16.75 -3.89 1.85
N GLU A 435 -17.82 -3.33 1.25
CA GLU A 435 -19.03 -4.08 0.89
C GLU A 435 -18.71 -5.16 -0.15
N ALA A 436 -18.00 -4.78 -1.22
CA ALA A 436 -17.56 -5.71 -2.25
C ALA A 436 -16.67 -6.82 -1.69
N THR A 437 -15.79 -6.49 -0.74
CA THR A 437 -14.92 -7.47 -0.07
C THR A 437 -15.73 -8.51 0.67
N LEU A 438 -16.77 -8.07 1.41
CA LEU A 438 -17.68 -8.98 2.08
C LEU A 438 -18.44 -9.87 1.08
N ALA A 439 -18.94 -9.28 -0.01
CA ALA A 439 -19.68 -10.01 -1.04
C ALA A 439 -18.83 -11.11 -1.70
N VAL A 440 -17.60 -10.79 -2.11
CA VAL A 440 -16.67 -11.78 -2.69
C VAL A 440 -16.28 -12.83 -1.65
N GLN A 441 -15.99 -12.44 -0.41
CA GLN A 441 -15.65 -13.38 0.69
C GLN A 441 -16.78 -14.38 0.97
N LYS A 442 -18.04 -13.96 0.83
CA LYS A 442 -19.23 -14.80 1.05
C LYS A 442 -19.69 -15.52 -0.21
N GLY A 443 -19.07 -15.26 -1.36
CA GLY A 443 -19.46 -15.84 -2.64
C GLY A 443 -20.88 -15.45 -3.05
N MET A 444 -21.24 -14.18 -2.82
CA MET A 444 -22.54 -13.62 -3.18
C MET A 444 -22.64 -13.43 -4.70
N THR A 445 -23.88 -13.37 -5.17
CA THR A 445 -24.26 -13.06 -6.56
C THR A 445 -24.59 -11.57 -6.71
N ALA A 446 -24.69 -11.07 -7.93
CA ALA A 446 -25.14 -9.70 -8.18
C ALA A 446 -26.58 -9.46 -7.70
N ASP A 447 -27.46 -10.46 -7.81
CA ASP A 447 -28.82 -10.33 -7.32
C ASP A 447 -28.85 -10.10 -5.80
N ASP A 448 -27.98 -10.75 -5.02
CA ASP A 448 -27.94 -10.56 -3.56
C ASP A 448 -27.68 -9.10 -3.17
N ILE A 449 -26.77 -8.42 -3.88
CA ILE A 449 -26.49 -6.99 -3.67
C ILE A 449 -27.62 -6.13 -4.23
N ALA A 450 -28.18 -6.48 -5.39
CA ALA A 450 -29.27 -5.72 -6.01
C ALA A 450 -30.55 -5.66 -5.16
N HIS A 451 -30.80 -6.66 -4.31
CA HIS A 451 -31.93 -6.66 -3.36
C HIS A 451 -31.64 -5.87 -2.08
N THR A 452 -30.40 -5.43 -1.86
CA THR A 452 -30.02 -4.65 -0.67
C THR A 452 -30.46 -3.20 -0.83
N ILE A 453 -31.14 -2.67 0.19
CA ILE A 453 -31.55 -1.27 0.24
C ILE A 453 -30.31 -0.41 0.55
N HIS A 454 -29.81 0.29 -0.46
CA HIS A 454 -28.73 1.27 -0.30
C HIS A 454 -29.32 2.63 0.08
N ALA A 455 -28.70 3.33 1.03
CA ALA A 455 -29.15 4.65 1.45
C ALA A 455 -29.02 5.67 0.30
N HIS A 456 -29.99 6.60 0.20
CA HIS A 456 -30.03 7.61 -0.86
C HIS A 456 -30.09 9.04 -0.29
N PRO A 457 -29.34 10.02 -0.86
CA PRO A 457 -28.29 9.85 -1.87
C PRO A 457 -26.94 9.52 -1.21
N THR A 458 -26.29 8.43 -1.65
CA THR A 458 -24.93 8.05 -1.20
C THR A 458 -24.05 7.57 -2.34
N LEU A 459 -22.74 7.52 -2.12
CA LEU A 459 -21.80 6.93 -3.10
C LEU A 459 -21.87 5.40 -3.12
N ALA A 460 -22.38 4.78 -2.05
CA ALA A 460 -22.56 3.32 -1.95
C ALA A 460 -23.60 2.80 -2.96
N GLU A 461 -24.51 3.66 -3.43
CA GLU A 461 -25.44 3.33 -4.53
C GLU A 461 -24.72 2.85 -5.80
N ILE A 462 -23.41 3.12 -5.97
CA ILE A 462 -22.62 2.57 -7.08
C ILE A 462 -22.63 1.03 -7.09
N MET A 463 -22.61 0.40 -5.91
CA MET A 463 -22.67 -1.06 -5.77
C MET A 463 -24.05 -1.58 -6.13
N GLY A 464 -25.11 -0.90 -5.68
CA GLY A 464 -26.50 -1.19 -6.05
C GLY A 464 -26.74 -1.10 -7.56
N GLU A 465 -26.38 0.02 -8.20
CA GLU A 465 -26.55 0.21 -9.65
C GLU A 465 -25.74 -0.79 -10.47
N LEU A 466 -24.49 -1.05 -10.08
CA LEU A 466 -23.65 -2.04 -10.74
C LEU A 466 -24.24 -3.45 -10.67
N SER A 467 -24.81 -3.80 -9.51
CA SER A 467 -25.43 -5.10 -9.26
C SER A 467 -26.77 -5.24 -9.98
N LEU A 468 -27.59 -4.19 -10.01
CA LEU A 468 -28.83 -4.13 -10.80
C LEU A 468 -28.53 -4.30 -12.29
N LYS A 469 -27.50 -3.61 -12.80
CA LYS A 469 -27.06 -3.78 -14.19
C LYS A 469 -26.60 -5.19 -14.48
N ALA A 470 -25.75 -5.76 -13.63
CA ALA A 470 -25.30 -7.14 -13.75
C ALA A 470 -26.44 -8.17 -13.69
N SER A 471 -27.53 -7.84 -12.99
CA SER A 471 -28.73 -8.66 -12.87
C SER A 471 -29.78 -8.38 -13.97
N GLY A 472 -29.45 -7.58 -14.99
CA GLY A 472 -30.37 -7.25 -16.09
C GLY A 472 -31.51 -6.28 -15.73
N LYS A 473 -31.38 -5.55 -14.62
CA LYS A 473 -32.39 -4.66 -14.02
C LYS A 473 -31.89 -3.21 -13.91
N ALA A 474 -31.03 -2.77 -14.84
CA ALA A 474 -30.40 -1.44 -14.79
C ALA A 474 -31.42 -0.30 -14.67
N ILE A 475 -31.17 0.69 -13.80
CA ILE A 475 -32.05 1.84 -13.57
C ILE A 475 -31.38 3.15 -14.01
N HIS A 476 -30.19 3.46 -13.49
CA HIS A 476 -29.51 4.75 -13.75
C HIS A 476 -28.17 4.63 -14.49
N GLY A 477 -27.77 3.43 -14.95
CA GLY A 477 -26.53 3.24 -15.70
C GLY A 477 -26.22 1.80 -16.09
#